data_AF-A0AAV5K299-F1
#
_entry.id   AF-A0AAV5K299-F1
#
_cell.length_a   1.000
_cell.length_b   1.000
_cell.length_c   1.000
_cell.angle_alpha   90.00
_cell.angle_beta   90.00
_cell.angle_gamma   90.00
#
_symmetry.space_group_name_H-M   'P 1'
#
loop_
_entity.id
_entity.type
_entity.pdbx_description
1 polymer ?
#
loop_
_entity_poly.entity_id
_entity_poly.type
_entity_poly.pdbx_seq_one_letter_code
_entity_poly.pdbx_strand_id
1 'polypeptide(L)'
;MELKRELKNLPMIIAVKGHPTEAVELAKHIRYSFINHQDIASNLQQSLPSSSGAATPQLDDLCFNIVCQVASTQLKMEIRVVISVPLHKQIHFDQLEKLAQSADASLMVVQCQTQDERDDLDVRGVVKLAVDTSTPFNVEKLVKKMLDARELLKLKWHFHALKLYTDGKHEQNRNLHCKRCPEDISGSSYQCVECDKHNFHKSCAELASSLDGLRENCPSYLKGNKPNYKYFSKQHRCESCEVSNSDFSEDCHHCLFQTNMKLGHLPIVLRHNSHAHPLSLIIMPHAQNYQYACCGCGKLGESISYRCFDCNFNLHIDCVLLEPPPKSRHHMHPLALDYGLEEDDPDYEDSQCDICKDRNPEDWVYVCEECKWVAHIACAI
;
A
#
# COMPACT_ATOMS: atom_id res chain seq x y z
N MET A 1 -0.99 -4.58 33.35
CA MET A 1 -0.52 -5.98 33.15
C MET A 1 -1.20 -6.66 31.97
N GLU A 2 -2.48 -6.37 31.68
CA GLU A 2 -3.19 -6.87 30.50
C GLU A 2 -2.59 -6.41 29.16
N LEU A 3 -2.22 -5.12 29.01
CA LEU A 3 -1.57 -4.59 27.79
C LEU A 3 -0.32 -5.40 27.34
N LYS A 4 0.47 -5.92 28.29
CA LYS A 4 1.69 -6.69 28.02
C LYS A 4 1.43 -8.14 27.60
N ARG A 5 0.24 -8.68 27.91
CA ARG A 5 -0.17 -10.04 27.52
C ARG A 5 -0.72 -10.05 26.11
N GLU A 6 -1.36 -8.96 25.68
CA GLU A 6 -2.01 -8.92 24.38
C GLU A 6 -1.02 -8.94 23.24
N LEU A 7 0.06 -8.14 23.26
CA LEU A 7 1.14 -8.18 22.26
C LEU A 7 1.78 -9.58 22.10
N LYS A 8 1.53 -10.52 23.02
CA LYS A 8 2.22 -11.81 23.09
C LYS A 8 1.69 -12.94 22.20
N ASN A 9 0.74 -12.70 21.30
CA ASN A 9 0.04 -13.82 20.64
C ASN A 9 0.31 -14.00 19.14
N LEU A 10 1.15 -13.17 18.50
CA LEU A 10 1.51 -13.30 17.07
C LEU A 10 2.99 -12.94 16.81
N PRO A 11 3.67 -13.56 15.83
CA PRO A 11 5.01 -13.16 15.41
C PRO A 11 4.96 -11.75 14.80
N MET A 12 5.84 -10.86 15.26
CA MET A 12 5.84 -9.45 14.88
C MET A 12 7.27 -8.92 14.81
N ILE A 13 7.53 -8.13 13.78
CA ILE A 13 8.76 -7.37 13.57
C ILE A 13 8.42 -5.89 13.82
N ILE A 14 9.14 -5.26 14.74
CA ILE A 14 9.02 -3.82 14.98
C ILE A 14 10.30 -3.15 14.48
N ALA A 15 10.22 -2.45 13.36
CA ALA A 15 11.34 -1.69 12.84
C ALA A 15 11.28 -0.25 13.37
N VAL A 16 12.31 0.20 14.08
CA VAL A 16 12.38 1.56 14.63
C VAL A 16 13.36 2.38 13.79
N LYS A 17 12.83 3.41 13.11
CA LYS A 17 13.57 4.40 12.33
C LYS A 17 13.78 5.65 13.20
N GLY A 18 15.02 5.94 13.55
CA GLY A 18 15.39 7.11 14.37
C GLY A 18 16.46 6.78 15.41
N HIS A 19 16.46 7.47 16.55
CA HIS A 19 17.47 7.29 17.58
C HIS A 19 17.38 5.89 18.26
N PRO A 20 18.53 5.23 18.54
CA PRO A 20 18.57 3.87 19.09
C PRO A 20 18.06 3.79 20.53
N THR A 21 18.02 4.92 21.26
CA THR A 21 17.60 5.00 22.67
C THR A 21 16.14 4.60 22.88
N GLU A 22 15.24 5.05 22.02
CA GLU A 22 13.80 4.81 22.05
C GLU A 22 13.51 3.35 21.71
N ALA A 23 14.25 2.79 20.75
CA ALA A 23 14.14 1.39 20.36
C ALA A 23 14.55 0.45 21.51
N VAL A 24 15.62 0.79 22.24
CA VAL A 24 16.07 0.03 23.42
C VAL A 24 15.03 0.10 24.54
N GLU A 25 14.49 1.28 24.83
CA GLU A 25 13.50 1.47 25.88
C GLU A 25 12.20 0.72 25.57
N LEU A 26 11.75 0.77 24.31
CA LEU A 26 10.61 -0.01 23.81
C LEU A 26 10.86 -1.51 23.98
N ALA A 27 11.98 -2.03 23.47
CA ALA A 27 12.31 -3.45 23.51
C ALA A 27 12.37 -3.99 24.94
N LYS A 28 12.97 -3.24 25.88
CA LYS A 28 12.99 -3.55 27.31
C LYS A 28 11.59 -3.60 27.90
N HIS A 29 10.73 -2.64 27.54
CA HIS A 29 9.39 -2.54 28.10
C HIS A 29 8.46 -3.68 27.65
N ILE A 30 8.52 -4.06 26.37
CA ILE A 30 7.70 -5.13 25.77
C ILE A 30 8.36 -6.53 25.88
N ARG A 31 9.63 -6.59 26.29
CA ARG A 31 10.46 -7.80 26.43
C ARG A 31 10.67 -8.57 25.13
N TYR A 32 10.98 -7.85 24.06
CA TYR A 32 11.32 -8.45 22.75
C TYR A 32 12.84 -8.50 22.58
N SER A 33 13.32 -9.40 21.74
CA SER A 33 14.73 -9.44 21.35
C SER A 33 15.06 -8.16 20.58
N PHE A 34 16.13 -7.46 20.97
CA PHE A 34 16.54 -6.22 20.32
C PHE A 34 17.75 -6.49 19.41
N ILE A 35 17.65 -6.09 18.15
CA ILE A 35 18.74 -6.17 17.18
C ILE A 35 19.06 -4.75 16.73
N ASN A 36 20.27 -4.29 17.03
CA ASN A 36 20.74 -2.96 16.68
C ASN A 36 21.76 -3.03 15.54
N HIS A 37 21.48 -2.30 14.46
CA HIS A 37 22.42 -2.11 13.36
C HIS A 37 23.79 -1.59 13.82
N GLN A 38 23.80 -0.64 14.76
CA GLN A 38 25.02 0.05 15.19
C GLN A 38 25.98 -0.87 15.97
N ASP A 39 25.45 -1.86 16.68
CA ASP A 39 26.25 -2.86 17.40
C ASP A 39 26.99 -3.79 16.42
N ILE A 40 26.38 -4.07 15.26
CA ILE A 40 26.97 -4.89 14.20
C ILE A 40 28.00 -4.06 13.41
N ALA A 41 27.64 -2.82 13.05
CA ALA A 41 28.50 -1.92 12.29
C ALA A 41 29.82 -1.62 13.04
N SER A 42 29.73 -1.31 14.33
CA SER A 42 30.92 -1.02 15.16
C SER A 42 31.87 -2.21 15.29
N ASN A 43 31.36 -3.44 15.40
CA ASN A 43 32.18 -4.65 15.42
C ASN A 43 32.84 -4.97 14.07
N LEU A 44 32.12 -4.77 12.97
CA LEU A 44 32.67 -5.00 11.63
C LEU A 44 33.75 -3.98 11.27
N GLN A 45 33.59 -2.71 11.64
CA GLN A 45 34.61 -1.68 11.44
C GLN A 45 35.91 -1.98 12.20
N GLN A 46 35.82 -2.57 13.39
CA GLN A 46 37.00 -2.95 14.18
C GLN A 46 37.71 -4.20 13.63
N SER A 47 36.99 -5.04 12.88
CA SER A 47 37.48 -6.33 12.37
C SER A 47 38.00 -6.26 10.93
N LEU A 48 37.62 -5.23 10.16
CA LEU A 48 38.07 -5.03 8.79
C LEU A 48 39.42 -4.30 8.74
N PRO A 49 40.38 -4.73 7.92
CA PRO A 49 41.68 -4.07 7.80
C PRO A 49 41.52 -2.66 7.24
N SER A 50 42.21 -1.69 7.84
CA SER A 50 42.15 -0.24 7.52
C SER A 50 42.53 0.11 6.06
N SER A 51 42.91 -0.87 5.25
CA SER A 51 43.30 -0.76 3.84
C SER A 51 42.19 -1.09 2.85
N SER A 52 41.04 -1.63 3.28
CA SER A 52 39.88 -1.75 2.40
C SER A 52 39.10 -0.44 2.43
N GLY A 53 39.22 0.37 1.38
CA GLY A 53 38.36 1.53 1.11
C GLY A 53 36.93 1.12 0.75
N ALA A 54 36.29 0.27 1.56
CA ALA A 54 34.88 -0.03 1.43
C ALA A 54 34.12 1.27 1.72
N ALA A 55 33.45 1.80 0.70
CA ALA A 55 32.62 2.99 0.87
C ALA A 55 31.57 2.71 1.96
N THR A 56 31.35 3.67 2.86
CA THR A 56 30.35 3.61 3.94
C THR A 56 28.99 2.99 3.54
N PRO A 57 28.44 3.19 2.32
CA PRO A 57 27.20 2.56 1.88
C PRO A 57 27.24 1.02 1.79
N GLN A 58 28.38 0.42 1.45
CA GLN A 58 28.52 -1.04 1.32
C GLN A 58 28.52 -1.73 2.68
N LEU A 59 29.07 -1.07 3.69
CA LEU A 59 29.09 -1.58 5.05
C LEU A 59 27.70 -1.56 5.67
N ASP A 60 26.93 -0.50 5.44
CA ASP A 60 25.54 -0.42 5.93
C ASP A 60 24.65 -1.51 5.30
N ASP A 61 24.80 -1.78 4.00
CA ASP A 61 24.05 -2.85 3.33
C ASP A 61 24.43 -4.24 3.88
N LEU A 62 25.72 -4.47 4.18
CA LEU A 62 26.18 -5.71 4.80
C LEU A 62 25.63 -5.87 6.23
N CYS A 63 25.68 -4.81 7.04
CA CYS A 63 25.14 -4.80 8.40
C CYS A 63 23.64 -5.09 8.39
N PHE A 64 22.90 -4.45 7.48
CA PHE A 64 21.48 -4.68 7.29
C PHE A 64 21.14 -6.14 6.94
N ASN A 65 21.90 -6.74 6.03
CA ASN A 65 21.72 -8.15 5.67
C ASN A 65 21.94 -9.09 6.87
N ILE A 66 22.95 -8.81 7.71
CA ILE A 66 23.21 -9.59 8.93
C ILE A 66 22.05 -9.43 9.92
N VAL A 67 21.56 -8.21 10.13
CA VAL A 67 20.36 -7.95 10.95
C VAL A 67 19.19 -8.82 10.49
N CYS A 68 18.92 -8.85 9.18
CA CYS A 68 17.83 -9.63 8.61
C CYS A 68 18.01 -11.14 8.81
N GLN A 69 19.23 -11.67 8.70
CA GLN A 69 19.51 -13.08 8.94
C GLN A 69 19.31 -13.48 10.41
N VAL A 70 19.78 -12.65 11.34
CA VAL A 70 19.59 -12.85 12.78
C VAL A 70 18.10 -12.81 13.11
N ALA A 71 17.38 -11.80 12.58
CA ALA A 71 15.93 -11.67 12.75
C ALA A 71 15.18 -12.90 12.19
N SER A 72 15.53 -13.38 10.99
CA SER A 72 14.93 -14.59 10.40
C SER A 72 15.10 -15.82 11.29
N THR A 73 16.30 -16.01 11.84
CA THR A 73 16.59 -17.14 12.73
C THR A 73 15.78 -17.04 14.03
N GLN A 74 15.70 -15.84 14.62
CA GLN A 74 14.92 -15.59 15.82
C GLN A 74 13.42 -15.82 15.58
N LEU A 75 12.88 -15.31 14.48
CA LEU A 75 11.47 -15.48 14.12
C LEU A 75 11.10 -16.96 13.88
N LYS A 76 11.98 -17.75 13.24
CA LYS A 76 11.80 -19.21 13.10
C LYS A 76 11.76 -19.95 14.43
N MET A 77 12.35 -19.39 15.47
CA MET A 77 12.29 -19.91 16.84
C MET A 77 11.16 -19.28 17.66
N GLU A 78 10.20 -18.61 17.00
CA GLU A 78 9.09 -17.87 17.60
C GLU A 78 9.53 -16.71 18.53
N ILE A 79 10.78 -16.25 18.39
CA ILE A 79 11.32 -15.12 19.12
C ILE A 79 10.95 -13.84 18.36
N ARG A 80 10.28 -12.92 19.04
CA ARG A 80 9.89 -11.62 18.47
C ARG A 80 11.01 -10.61 18.57
N VAL A 81 11.08 -9.76 17.55
CA VAL A 81 12.23 -8.90 17.34
C VAL A 81 11.81 -7.43 17.22
N VAL A 82 12.58 -6.57 17.86
CA VAL A 82 12.64 -5.13 17.62
C VAL A 82 13.95 -4.88 16.91
N ILE A 83 13.86 -4.29 15.73
CA ILE A 83 15.00 -4.01 14.87
C ILE A 83 15.19 -2.49 14.83
N SER A 84 16.38 -2.02 15.20
CA SER A 84 16.78 -0.63 14.97
C SER A 84 17.73 -0.59 13.79
N VAL A 85 17.25 -0.04 12.67
CA VAL A 85 17.99 0.03 11.40
C VAL A 85 17.75 1.39 10.73
N PRO A 86 18.78 1.96 10.09
CA PRO A 86 18.62 3.14 9.25
C PRO A 86 17.83 2.78 7.99
N LEU A 87 16.52 3.06 7.99
CA LEU A 87 15.65 2.88 6.82
C LEU A 87 15.74 4.12 5.92
N HIS A 88 16.85 4.27 5.18
CA HIS A 88 17.03 5.35 4.21
C HIS A 88 16.88 4.88 2.75
N LYS A 89 16.95 3.57 2.51
CA LYS A 89 16.84 2.95 1.18
C LYS A 89 15.57 2.11 1.09
N GLN A 90 14.83 2.24 -0.02
CA GLN A 90 13.66 1.41 -0.30
C GLN A 90 13.99 -0.10 -0.29
N ILE A 91 15.19 -0.47 -0.74
CA ILE A 91 15.69 -1.86 -0.78
C ILE A 91 15.68 -2.51 0.61
N HIS A 92 16.08 -1.78 1.65
CA HIS A 92 16.08 -2.28 3.03
C HIS A 92 14.65 -2.54 3.51
N PHE A 93 13.72 -1.65 3.16
CA PHE A 93 12.32 -1.82 3.49
C PHE A 93 11.72 -3.06 2.79
N ASP A 94 11.96 -3.23 1.48
CA ASP A 94 11.51 -4.40 0.71
C ASP A 94 12.03 -5.73 1.30
N GLN A 95 13.26 -5.73 1.81
CA GLN A 95 13.84 -6.90 2.47
C GLN A 95 13.16 -7.23 3.81
N LEU A 96 12.78 -6.23 4.61
CA LEU A 96 12.02 -6.45 5.85
C LEU A 96 10.61 -6.96 5.56
N GLU A 97 9.97 -6.46 4.50
CA GLU A 97 8.65 -6.94 4.06
C GLU A 97 8.73 -8.42 3.67
N LYS A 98 9.70 -8.80 2.83
CA LYS A 98 9.96 -10.21 2.46
C LYS A 98 10.25 -11.08 3.68
N LEU A 99 11.04 -10.57 4.63
CA LEU A 99 11.34 -11.28 5.87
C LEU A 99 10.07 -11.54 6.68
N ALA A 100 9.22 -10.51 6.85
CA ALA A 100 7.96 -10.62 7.57
C ALA A 100 7.04 -11.66 6.92
N GLN A 101 6.85 -11.59 5.60
CA GLN A 101 6.06 -12.55 4.82
C GLN A 101 6.60 -13.98 4.96
N SER A 102 7.92 -14.17 4.86
CA SER A 102 8.55 -15.50 4.96
C SER A 102 8.40 -16.14 6.35
N ALA A 103 8.20 -15.31 7.38
CA ALA A 103 8.07 -15.74 8.77
C ALA A 103 6.61 -15.72 9.26
N ASP A 104 5.63 -15.51 8.38
CA ASP A 104 4.21 -15.29 8.71
C ASP A 104 4.03 -14.24 9.83
N ALA A 105 4.89 -13.21 9.81
CA ALA A 105 4.98 -12.19 10.84
C ALA A 105 4.41 -10.85 10.34
N SER A 106 3.80 -10.08 11.24
CA SER A 106 3.39 -8.70 10.93
C SER A 106 4.57 -7.73 11.06
N LEU A 107 4.75 -6.82 10.11
CA LEU A 107 5.73 -5.73 10.18
C LEU A 107 5.05 -4.44 10.64
N MET A 108 5.68 -3.73 11.58
CA MET A 108 5.26 -2.40 12.00
C MET A 108 6.49 -1.47 12.06
N VAL A 109 6.35 -0.27 11.52
CA VAL A 109 7.42 0.73 11.50
C VAL A 109 7.10 1.83 12.51
N VAL A 110 8.02 2.07 13.44
CA VAL A 110 7.97 3.20 14.38
C VAL A 110 8.98 4.23 13.92
N GLN A 111 8.52 5.43 13.62
CA GLN A 111 9.34 6.51 13.08
C GLN A 111 9.46 7.61 14.13
N CYS A 112 10.66 7.79 14.67
CA CYS A 112 11.00 8.82 15.64
C CYS A 112 11.51 10.04 14.86
N GLN A 113 10.72 11.11 14.80
CA GLN A 113 11.02 12.32 14.02
C GLN A 113 10.77 13.60 14.83
N THR A 114 11.48 14.66 14.46
CA THR A 114 11.15 16.05 14.81
C THR A 114 10.16 16.60 13.77
N GLN A 115 9.41 17.66 14.11
CA GLN A 115 8.32 18.20 13.27
C GLN A 115 8.76 18.68 11.86
N ASP A 116 10.06 18.73 11.55
CA ASP A 116 10.63 19.28 10.31
C ASP A 116 11.17 18.23 9.31
N GLU A 117 11.10 16.93 9.61
CA GLU A 117 11.59 15.89 8.68
C GLU A 117 10.49 15.42 7.72
N ARG A 118 10.71 15.64 6.41
CA ARG A 118 9.85 15.11 5.33
C ARG A 118 9.92 13.58 5.29
N ASP A 119 8.75 12.95 5.14
CA ASP A 119 8.59 11.49 5.11
C ASP A 119 8.91 10.96 3.69
N ASP A 120 10.20 10.66 3.44
CA ASP A 120 10.69 10.37 2.08
C ASP A 120 10.61 8.90 1.63
N LEU A 121 9.98 8.00 2.41
CA LEU A 121 9.88 6.58 2.03
C LEU A 121 8.44 6.09 2.01
N ASP A 122 7.98 5.76 0.79
CA ASP A 122 6.72 5.08 0.48
C ASP A 122 6.72 3.68 1.10
N VAL A 123 5.75 3.43 1.97
CA VAL A 123 5.70 2.20 2.78
C VAL A 123 4.38 1.50 2.52
N ARG A 124 4.50 0.49 1.66
CA ARG A 124 3.43 -0.40 1.15
C ARG A 124 2.63 -1.04 2.30
N GLY A 125 1.46 -0.51 2.63
CA GLY A 125 0.47 -1.19 3.50
C GLY A 125 0.93 -1.59 4.92
N VAL A 126 2.12 -1.14 5.34
CA VAL A 126 2.71 -1.41 6.66
C VAL A 126 2.34 -0.28 7.61
N VAL A 127 1.93 -0.63 8.83
CA VAL A 127 1.51 0.36 9.82
C VAL A 127 2.71 1.20 10.26
N LYS A 128 2.64 2.50 9.98
CA LYS A 128 3.60 3.51 10.44
C LYS A 128 3.07 4.24 11.68
N LEU A 129 3.90 4.30 12.71
CA LEU A 129 3.63 5.09 13.91
C LEU A 129 4.67 6.20 14.05
N ALA A 130 4.22 7.44 13.86
CA ALA A 130 5.05 8.60 14.14
C ALA A 130 5.13 8.88 15.65
N VAL A 131 6.36 9.09 16.12
CA VAL A 131 6.70 9.48 17.48
C VAL A 131 7.44 10.82 17.42
N ASP A 132 6.82 11.83 18.04
CA ASP A 132 7.40 13.16 18.15
C ASP A 132 8.51 13.17 19.21
N THR A 133 9.74 13.34 18.77
CA THR A 133 10.94 13.39 19.63
C THR A 133 11.14 14.75 20.31
N SER A 134 10.33 15.77 19.99
CA SER A 134 10.35 17.08 20.69
C SER A 134 9.76 17.01 22.11
N THR A 135 9.07 15.91 22.44
CA THR A 135 8.53 15.63 23.77
C THR A 135 9.23 14.43 24.41
N PRO A 136 9.28 14.34 25.76
CA PRO A 136 9.88 13.19 26.43
C PRO A 136 9.24 11.88 25.93
N PHE A 137 10.09 10.92 25.55
CA PHE A 137 9.62 9.64 25.03
C PHE A 137 8.77 8.92 26.07
N ASN A 138 7.52 8.62 25.70
CA ASN A 138 6.57 7.93 26.57
C ASN A 138 6.23 6.57 25.95
N VAL A 139 6.91 5.53 26.44
CA VAL A 139 6.74 4.15 25.97
C VAL A 139 5.31 3.66 26.14
N GLU A 140 4.62 4.02 27.23
CA GLU A 140 3.24 3.55 27.47
C GLU A 140 2.26 4.13 26.45
N LYS A 141 2.42 5.41 26.11
CA LYS A 141 1.66 6.07 25.04
C LYS A 141 1.94 5.43 23.69
N LEU A 142 3.19 5.09 23.38
CA LEU A 142 3.56 4.39 22.16
C LEU A 142 2.98 2.97 22.12
N VAL A 143 3.12 2.20 23.20
CA VAL A 143 2.56 0.84 23.30
C VAL A 143 1.04 0.86 23.15
N LYS A 144 0.34 1.87 23.70
CA LYS A 144 -1.09 2.05 23.46
C LYS A 144 -1.39 2.29 21.98
N LYS A 145 -0.67 3.22 21.32
CA LYS A 145 -0.78 3.42 19.86
C LYS A 145 -0.50 2.14 19.08
N MET A 146 0.50 1.36 19.48
CA MET A 146 0.84 0.06 18.88
C MET A 146 -0.27 -0.96 19.08
N LEU A 147 -0.96 -0.96 20.21
CA LEU A 147 -2.11 -1.84 20.45
C LEU A 147 -3.33 -1.41 19.63
N ASP A 148 -3.60 -0.11 19.52
CA ASP A 148 -4.65 0.43 18.65
C ASP A 148 -4.36 0.07 17.18
N ALA A 149 -3.12 0.31 16.73
CA ALA A 149 -2.58 -0.14 15.43
C ALA A 149 -2.60 -1.67 15.25
N ARG A 150 -2.51 -2.43 16.33
CA ARG A 150 -2.57 -3.88 16.29
C ARG A 150 -3.99 -4.41 16.22
N GLU A 151 -4.96 -3.79 16.88
CA GLU A 151 -6.37 -4.12 16.67
C GLU A 151 -6.75 -3.84 15.21
N LEU A 152 -6.15 -2.81 14.61
CA LEU A 152 -6.19 -2.54 13.18
C LEU A 152 -5.53 -3.66 12.33
N LEU A 153 -4.41 -4.26 12.77
CA LEU A 153 -3.81 -5.44 12.13
C LEU A 153 -4.60 -6.75 12.36
N LYS A 154 -5.28 -6.92 13.50
CA LYS A 154 -6.16 -8.07 13.81
C LYS A 154 -7.47 -8.02 13.05
N LEU A 155 -7.98 -6.81 12.80
CA LEU A 155 -9.01 -6.54 11.81
C LEU A 155 -8.35 -6.69 10.42
N LYS A 156 -7.96 -7.92 10.03
CA LYS A 156 -7.43 -8.25 8.70
C LYS A 156 -8.23 -7.50 7.65
N TRP A 157 -7.71 -6.34 7.24
CA TRP A 157 -8.31 -5.56 6.18
C TRP A 157 -8.30 -6.44 4.94
N HIS A 158 -9.25 -6.24 4.06
CA HIS A 158 -9.25 -6.99 2.82
C HIS A 158 -8.21 -6.39 1.87
N PHE A 159 -6.94 -6.60 2.22
CA PHE A 159 -5.74 -6.21 1.47
C PHE A 159 -5.12 -7.45 0.81
N HIS A 160 -5.96 -8.41 0.44
CA HIS A 160 -5.54 -9.63 -0.25
C HIS A 160 -5.97 -9.54 -1.71
N ALA A 161 -5.16 -10.13 -2.58
CA ALA A 161 -5.48 -10.23 -3.99
C ALA A 161 -6.72 -11.11 -4.19
N LEU A 162 -7.64 -10.63 -5.02
CA LEU A 162 -8.76 -11.44 -5.50
C LEU A 162 -8.32 -12.21 -6.74
N LYS A 163 -8.29 -13.53 -6.65
CA LYS A 163 -7.95 -14.39 -7.78
C LYS A 163 -9.20 -14.74 -8.57
N LEU A 164 -9.12 -14.65 -9.90
CA LEU A 164 -10.18 -15.06 -10.81
C LEU A 164 -10.17 -16.57 -11.00
N TYR A 165 -11.33 -17.20 -10.83
CA TYR A 165 -11.59 -18.60 -11.15
C TYR A 165 -12.67 -18.64 -12.24
N THR A 166 -12.40 -19.30 -13.37
CA THR A 166 -13.29 -19.26 -14.54
C THR A 166 -14.21 -20.49 -14.66
N ASP A 167 -13.84 -21.66 -14.13
CA ASP A 167 -14.43 -22.94 -14.58
C ASP A 167 -15.08 -23.81 -13.50
N GLY A 168 -15.58 -23.26 -12.38
CA GLY A 168 -16.32 -24.05 -11.38
C GLY A 168 -15.56 -25.24 -10.76
N LYS A 169 -14.29 -25.47 -11.13
CA LYS A 169 -13.35 -26.41 -10.53
C LYS A 169 -12.86 -25.80 -9.23
N HIS A 170 -13.76 -25.72 -8.27
CA HIS A 170 -13.38 -25.53 -6.89
C HIS A 170 -12.70 -26.84 -6.47
N GLU A 171 -11.40 -26.79 -6.16
CA GLU A 171 -10.66 -27.94 -5.62
C GLU A 171 -11.28 -28.46 -4.32
N GLN A 172 -12.14 -27.65 -3.68
CA GLN A 172 -12.92 -27.99 -2.52
C GLN A 172 -14.37 -27.67 -2.82
N ASN A 173 -15.24 -28.69 -2.76
CA ASN A 173 -16.69 -28.62 -2.95
C ASN A 173 -17.35 -27.77 -1.84
N ARG A 174 -17.08 -26.46 -1.80
CA ARG A 174 -17.62 -25.49 -0.85
C ARG A 174 -18.66 -24.64 -1.56
N ASN A 175 -19.85 -24.51 -0.96
CA ASN A 175 -20.83 -23.51 -1.38
C ASN A 175 -20.25 -22.12 -1.06
N LEU A 176 -19.82 -21.41 -2.10
CA LEU A 176 -19.32 -20.04 -1.96
C LEU A 176 -20.47 -19.05 -2.11
N HIS A 177 -20.53 -18.08 -1.22
CA HIS A 177 -21.54 -17.03 -1.26
C HIS A 177 -20.94 -15.72 -1.78
N CYS A 178 -21.68 -15.02 -2.64
CA CYS A 178 -21.26 -13.71 -3.10
C CYS A 178 -21.52 -12.66 -2.01
N LYS A 179 -20.51 -11.88 -1.63
CA LYS A 179 -20.69 -10.87 -0.57
C LYS A 179 -21.53 -9.67 -1.00
N ARG A 180 -21.71 -9.47 -2.31
CA ARG A 180 -22.43 -8.33 -2.87
C ARG A 180 -23.92 -8.59 -3.08
N CYS A 181 -24.29 -9.78 -3.54
CA CYS A 181 -25.65 -10.16 -3.86
C CYS A 181 -26.10 -11.37 -3.03
N PRO A 182 -27.41 -11.63 -2.88
CA PRO A 182 -27.92 -12.71 -2.04
C PRO A 182 -27.75 -14.11 -2.65
N GLU A 183 -27.18 -14.23 -3.84
CA GLU A 183 -27.05 -15.49 -4.56
C GLU A 183 -25.71 -16.18 -4.29
N ASP A 184 -25.74 -17.51 -4.30
CA ASP A 184 -24.53 -18.32 -4.26
C ASP A 184 -23.77 -18.25 -5.59
N ILE A 185 -22.46 -18.43 -5.50
CA ILE A 185 -21.56 -18.35 -6.63
C ILE A 185 -21.70 -19.60 -7.49
N SER A 186 -22.19 -19.39 -8.71
CA SER A 186 -22.14 -20.38 -9.78
C SER A 186 -21.32 -19.79 -10.95
N GLY A 187 -20.31 -20.53 -11.41
CA GLY A 187 -19.44 -20.09 -12.51
C GLY A 187 -18.29 -19.16 -12.08
N SER A 188 -17.96 -18.19 -12.95
CA SER A 188 -16.77 -17.35 -12.77
C SER A 188 -16.86 -16.42 -11.56
N SER A 189 -15.81 -16.43 -10.73
CA SER A 189 -15.78 -15.66 -9.49
C SER A 189 -14.39 -15.15 -9.13
N TYR A 190 -14.39 -14.04 -8.39
CA TYR A 190 -13.23 -13.52 -7.70
C TYR A 190 -13.25 -14.00 -6.25
N GLN A 191 -12.17 -14.61 -5.82
CA GLN A 191 -12.08 -15.21 -4.48
C GLN A 191 -10.79 -14.78 -3.78
N CYS A 192 -10.91 -14.45 -2.51
CA CYS A 192 -9.79 -14.18 -1.61
C CYS A 192 -9.19 -15.50 -1.12
N VAL A 193 -7.98 -15.83 -1.57
CA VAL A 193 -7.28 -17.08 -1.21
C VAL A 193 -6.94 -17.13 0.28
N GLU A 194 -6.69 -15.97 0.90
CA GLU A 194 -6.19 -15.87 2.28
C GLU A 194 -7.28 -15.81 3.35
N CYS A 195 -8.48 -15.35 2.98
CA CYS A 195 -9.50 -14.98 3.96
C CYS A 195 -10.82 -15.73 3.80
N ASP A 196 -11.08 -16.40 2.68
CA ASP A 196 -12.27 -17.22 2.34
C ASP A 196 -13.65 -16.53 2.56
N LYS A 197 -13.65 -15.26 2.98
CA LYS A 197 -14.83 -14.45 3.33
C LYS A 197 -15.19 -13.40 2.28
N HIS A 198 -14.29 -13.16 1.33
CA HIS A 198 -14.46 -12.16 0.28
C HIS A 198 -14.48 -12.87 -1.07
N ASN A 199 -15.67 -13.31 -1.42
CA ASN A 199 -15.96 -13.97 -2.68
C ASN A 199 -17.05 -13.18 -3.39
N PHE A 200 -16.89 -13.03 -4.69
CA PHE A 200 -17.80 -12.25 -5.52
C PHE A 200 -18.00 -12.98 -6.85
N HIS A 201 -19.22 -12.99 -7.39
CA HIS A 201 -19.36 -13.27 -8.82
C HIS A 201 -18.50 -12.28 -9.61
N LYS A 202 -17.95 -12.72 -10.75
CA LYS A 202 -17.17 -11.85 -11.64
C LYS A 202 -17.92 -10.55 -11.95
N SER A 203 -19.20 -10.66 -12.32
CA SER A 203 -20.08 -9.52 -12.60
C SER A 203 -20.33 -8.63 -11.38
N CYS A 204 -20.45 -9.20 -10.18
CA CYS A 204 -20.63 -8.44 -8.95
C CYS A 204 -19.37 -7.65 -8.58
N ALA A 205 -18.18 -8.18 -8.84
CA ALA A 205 -16.92 -7.47 -8.60
C ALA A 205 -16.70 -6.35 -9.64
N GLU A 206 -17.02 -6.64 -10.91
CA GLU A 206 -16.80 -5.78 -12.09
C GLU A 206 -18.04 -4.91 -12.44
N LEU A 207 -18.99 -4.71 -11.52
CA LEU A 207 -20.35 -4.16 -11.76
C LEU A 207 -20.40 -2.79 -12.48
N ALA A 208 -19.27 -2.07 -12.59
CA ALA A 208 -19.15 -0.81 -13.32
C ALA A 208 -18.07 -0.88 -14.41
N SER A 209 -18.04 -1.97 -15.15
CA SER A 209 -16.91 -2.34 -16.04
C SER A 209 -16.71 -1.42 -17.25
N SER A 210 -17.69 -0.61 -17.66
CA SER A 210 -17.43 0.46 -18.61
C SER A 210 -16.84 1.66 -17.86
N LEU A 211 -15.61 2.05 -18.18
CA LEU A 211 -14.98 3.25 -17.63
C LEU A 211 -15.87 4.49 -17.84
N ASP A 212 -16.60 4.57 -18.95
CA ASP A 212 -17.55 5.67 -19.22
C ASP A 212 -18.65 5.76 -18.16
N GLY A 213 -19.33 4.63 -17.88
CA GLY A 213 -20.31 4.56 -16.80
C GLY A 213 -19.73 4.85 -15.43
N LEU A 214 -18.45 4.52 -15.19
CA LEU A 214 -17.77 4.86 -13.95
C LEU A 214 -17.50 6.37 -13.86
N ARG A 215 -17.12 7.03 -14.96
CA ARG A 215 -16.85 8.48 -14.99
C ARG A 215 -18.10 9.30 -14.69
N GLU A 216 -19.24 8.90 -15.26
CA GLU A 216 -20.54 9.55 -15.05
C GLU A 216 -21.04 9.39 -13.61
N ASN A 217 -20.83 8.21 -13.01
CA ASN A 217 -21.41 7.87 -11.71
C ASN A 217 -20.46 8.03 -10.53
N CYS A 218 -19.15 8.23 -10.77
CA CYS A 218 -18.18 8.40 -9.69
C CYS A 218 -18.39 9.76 -8.98
N PRO A 219 -18.75 9.76 -7.69
CA PRO A 219 -18.96 11.00 -6.95
C PRO A 219 -17.68 11.83 -6.83
N SER A 220 -17.81 13.15 -6.88
CA SER A 220 -16.68 14.07 -6.76
C SER A 220 -15.93 13.98 -5.43
N TYR A 221 -16.59 13.55 -4.35
CA TYR A 221 -15.94 13.38 -3.04
C TYR A 221 -15.03 12.14 -2.95
N LEU A 222 -15.07 11.25 -3.94
CA LEU A 222 -14.12 10.14 -4.10
C LEU A 222 -13.00 10.47 -5.10
N LYS A 223 -13.13 11.60 -5.80
CA LYS A 223 -12.14 12.16 -6.72
C LYS A 223 -11.16 13.05 -5.93
N GLY A 224 -9.93 13.18 -6.42
CA GLY A 224 -8.83 13.90 -5.78
C GLY A 224 -7.91 13.04 -4.92
N ASN A 225 -6.76 13.60 -4.54
CA ASN A 225 -5.73 12.92 -3.75
C ASN A 225 -6.17 12.52 -2.34
N LYS A 226 -7.28 13.10 -1.85
CA LYS A 226 -7.83 12.85 -0.52
C LYS A 226 -9.36 12.76 -0.56
N PRO A 227 -9.94 11.56 -0.47
CA PRO A 227 -11.39 11.39 -0.50
C PRO A 227 -12.06 11.91 0.78
N ASN A 228 -13.30 12.39 0.67
CA ASN A 228 -14.09 12.83 1.81
C ASN A 228 -15.29 11.90 2.05
N TYR A 229 -15.08 10.92 2.93
CA TYR A 229 -16.05 9.87 3.25
C TYR A 229 -17.32 10.39 3.97
N LYS A 230 -17.29 11.60 4.53
CA LYS A 230 -18.47 12.20 5.17
C LYS A 230 -19.62 12.42 4.21
N TYR A 231 -19.32 12.56 2.92
CA TYR A 231 -20.30 12.80 1.87
C TYR A 231 -20.87 11.53 1.25
N PHE A 232 -20.63 10.34 1.82
CA PHE A 232 -21.35 9.15 1.40
C PHE A 232 -22.86 9.38 1.49
N SER A 233 -23.54 9.21 0.35
CA SER A 233 -24.98 9.46 0.22
C SER A 233 -25.82 8.59 1.16
N LYS A 234 -25.35 7.37 1.42
CA LYS A 234 -25.83 6.48 2.48
C LYS A 234 -24.64 5.79 3.11
N GLN A 235 -24.63 5.72 4.44
CA GLN A 235 -23.57 5.07 5.21
C GLN A 235 -24.04 3.69 5.66
N HIS A 236 -23.22 2.67 5.45
CA HIS A 236 -23.52 1.29 5.81
C HIS A 236 -22.52 0.77 6.84
N ARG A 237 -23.04 0.21 7.92
CA ARG A 237 -22.23 -0.44 8.95
C ARG A 237 -21.71 -1.77 8.43
N CYS A 238 -20.52 -2.14 8.86
CA CYS A 238 -20.02 -3.50 8.67
C CYS A 238 -20.61 -4.47 9.70
N GLU A 239 -20.51 -5.76 9.42
CA GLU A 239 -20.97 -6.84 10.30
C GLU A 239 -20.47 -6.66 11.75
N SER A 240 -19.19 -6.35 11.94
CA SER A 240 -18.65 -6.14 13.29
C SER A 240 -19.28 -4.94 14.01
N CYS A 241 -19.45 -3.81 13.31
CA CYS A 241 -20.08 -2.61 13.87
C CYS A 241 -21.57 -2.81 14.15
N GLU A 242 -22.25 -3.64 13.35
CA GLU A 242 -23.63 -4.04 13.61
C GLU A 242 -23.75 -4.88 14.88
N VAL A 243 -22.87 -5.88 15.04
CA VAL A 243 -22.84 -6.74 16.24
C VAL A 243 -22.52 -5.95 17.51
N SER A 244 -21.58 -4.99 17.44
CA SER A 244 -21.23 -4.14 18.58
C SER A 244 -22.21 -2.98 18.82
N ASN A 245 -23.27 -2.86 18.02
CA ASN A 245 -24.23 -1.76 18.06
C ASN A 245 -23.56 -0.38 18.02
N SER A 246 -22.46 -0.27 17.28
CA SER A 246 -21.73 0.98 17.05
C SER A 246 -22.17 1.60 15.73
N ASP A 247 -22.20 2.93 15.66
CA ASP A 247 -22.54 3.63 14.42
C ASP A 247 -21.50 3.43 13.31
N PHE A 248 -21.86 3.85 12.09
CA PHE A 248 -20.90 3.96 11.00
C PHE A 248 -19.71 4.83 11.45
N SER A 249 -18.51 4.43 11.04
CA SER A 249 -17.29 5.17 11.34
C SER A 249 -16.47 5.33 10.06
N GLU A 250 -16.08 6.57 9.76
CA GLU A 250 -15.11 6.88 8.70
C GLU A 250 -13.70 6.37 9.03
N ASP A 251 -13.47 6.03 10.30
CA ASP A 251 -12.25 5.40 10.79
C ASP A 251 -12.28 3.87 10.67
N CYS A 252 -13.40 3.28 10.22
CA CYS A 252 -13.57 1.85 10.06
C CYS A 252 -13.50 1.42 8.58
N HIS A 253 -12.41 0.74 8.20
CA HIS A 253 -12.21 0.15 6.87
C HIS A 253 -13.44 -0.62 6.36
N HIS A 254 -13.97 -1.53 7.19
CA HIS A 254 -15.07 -2.39 6.78
C HIS A 254 -16.36 -1.61 6.54
N CYS A 255 -16.61 -0.53 7.28
CA CYS A 255 -17.75 0.37 7.05
C CYS A 255 -17.60 1.11 5.72
N LEU A 256 -16.40 1.64 5.43
CA LEU A 256 -16.11 2.28 4.14
C LEU A 256 -16.29 1.30 2.97
N PHE A 257 -15.71 0.10 3.07
CA PHE A 257 -15.80 -0.94 2.05
C PHE A 257 -17.24 -1.41 1.84
N GLN A 258 -17.97 -1.69 2.92
CA GLN A 258 -19.38 -2.08 2.87
C GLN A 258 -20.23 -0.99 2.21
N THR A 259 -19.96 0.27 2.56
CA THR A 259 -20.65 1.43 1.97
C THR A 259 -20.40 1.51 0.48
N ASN A 260 -19.14 1.43 0.04
CA ASN A 260 -18.83 1.42 -1.40
C ASN A 260 -19.50 0.23 -2.11
N MET A 261 -19.45 -0.97 -1.52
CA MET A 261 -20.04 -2.18 -2.11
C MET A 261 -21.56 -2.04 -2.32
N LYS A 262 -22.27 -1.44 -1.36
CA LYS A 262 -23.73 -1.24 -1.44
C LYS A 262 -24.12 -0.10 -2.38
N LEU A 263 -23.35 0.99 -2.40
CA LEU A 263 -23.60 2.12 -3.31
C LEU A 263 -23.20 1.80 -4.75
N GLY A 264 -22.16 0.99 -4.93
CA GLY A 264 -21.66 0.56 -6.23
C GLY A 264 -21.00 1.65 -7.07
N HIS A 265 -20.57 2.75 -6.44
CA HIS A 265 -19.87 3.84 -7.13
C HIS A 265 -18.54 3.42 -7.74
N LEU A 266 -17.79 2.54 -7.06
CA LEU A 266 -16.51 2.03 -7.55
C LEU A 266 -16.56 0.49 -7.60
N PRO A 267 -16.17 -0.14 -8.73
CA PRO A 267 -16.07 -1.59 -8.82
C PRO A 267 -15.00 -2.12 -7.85
N ILE A 268 -15.20 -3.35 -7.37
CA ILE A 268 -14.26 -3.99 -6.44
C ILE A 268 -13.02 -4.45 -7.22
N VAL A 269 -13.24 -4.92 -8.45
CA VAL A 269 -12.19 -5.30 -9.39
C VAL A 269 -12.40 -4.54 -10.69
N LEU A 270 -11.34 -3.92 -11.18
CA LEU A 270 -11.32 -3.14 -12.40
C LEU A 270 -10.29 -3.69 -13.37
N ARG A 271 -10.64 -3.78 -14.65
CA ARG A 271 -9.70 -3.99 -15.74
C ARG A 271 -9.43 -2.64 -16.39
N HIS A 272 -8.18 -2.22 -16.42
CA HIS A 272 -7.78 -0.93 -16.94
C HIS A 272 -6.77 -1.14 -18.08
N ASN A 273 -6.88 -0.36 -19.15
CA ASN A 273 -6.05 -0.56 -20.35
C ASN A 273 -4.55 -0.32 -20.11
N SER A 274 -4.22 0.45 -19.08
CA SER A 274 -2.82 0.70 -18.68
C SER A 274 -2.11 -0.50 -18.06
N HIS A 275 -2.82 -1.59 -17.75
CA HIS A 275 -2.23 -2.70 -17.00
C HIS A 275 -2.94 -4.02 -17.30
N ALA A 276 -2.15 -5.05 -17.61
CA ALA A 276 -2.68 -6.35 -18.03
C ALA A 276 -3.46 -7.10 -16.92
N HIS A 277 -3.04 -6.94 -15.66
CA HIS A 277 -3.69 -7.60 -14.53
C HIS A 277 -4.89 -6.81 -13.99
N PRO A 278 -5.92 -7.49 -13.44
CA PRO A 278 -7.01 -6.80 -12.76
C PRO A 278 -6.51 -6.01 -11.55
N LEU A 279 -7.04 -4.79 -11.39
CA LEU A 279 -6.78 -3.93 -10.24
C LEU A 279 -7.88 -4.10 -9.20
N SER A 280 -7.50 -4.23 -7.94
CA SER A 280 -8.42 -4.32 -6.80
C SER A 280 -8.60 -2.95 -6.16
N LEU A 281 -9.83 -2.60 -5.82
CA LEU A 281 -10.12 -1.40 -5.05
C LEU A 281 -9.59 -1.54 -3.63
N ILE A 282 -8.80 -0.56 -3.22
CA ILE A 282 -8.37 -0.32 -1.84
C ILE A 282 -9.07 0.94 -1.36
N ILE A 283 -9.74 0.86 -0.22
CA ILE A 283 -10.34 2.03 0.47
C ILE A 283 -9.97 1.96 1.94
N MET A 284 -9.29 2.96 2.45
CA MET A 284 -8.72 2.97 3.79
C MET A 284 -9.16 4.23 4.54
N PRO A 285 -9.36 4.12 5.87
CA PRO A 285 -9.56 5.30 6.70
C PRO A 285 -8.34 6.23 6.70
N HIS A 286 -8.58 7.54 6.84
CA HIS A 286 -7.50 8.53 6.91
C HIS A 286 -6.57 8.30 8.10
N ALA A 287 -7.10 7.83 9.23
CA ALA A 287 -6.29 7.50 10.40
C ALA A 287 -5.20 6.45 10.14
N GLN A 288 -5.29 5.69 9.04
CA GLN A 288 -4.29 4.70 8.65
C GLN A 288 -3.09 5.29 7.91
N ASN A 289 -3.16 6.54 7.46
CA ASN A 289 -2.11 7.17 6.65
C ASN A 289 -1.65 6.27 5.49
N TYR A 290 -2.58 5.55 4.85
CA TYR A 290 -2.26 4.73 3.67
C TYR A 290 -1.88 5.65 2.53
N GLN A 291 -0.65 5.53 2.05
CA GLN A 291 -0.11 6.29 0.92
C GLN A 291 0.42 5.34 -0.15
N TYR A 292 0.47 5.81 -1.39
CA TYR A 292 0.99 5.07 -2.53
C TYR A 292 1.45 6.03 -3.62
N ALA A 293 2.48 5.66 -4.38
CA ALA A 293 2.81 6.33 -5.64
C ALA A 293 1.86 5.89 -6.76
N CYS A 294 1.29 6.85 -7.50
CA CYS A 294 0.46 6.56 -8.66
C CYS A 294 1.30 6.39 -9.92
N CYS A 295 1.21 5.22 -10.56
CA CYS A 295 1.93 4.91 -11.80
C CYS A 295 1.49 5.78 -12.98
N GLY A 296 0.31 6.40 -12.91
CA GLY A 296 -0.18 7.22 -14.02
C GLY A 296 0.28 8.67 -14.02
N CYS A 297 0.54 9.26 -12.86
CA CYS A 297 0.95 10.66 -12.79
C CYS A 297 2.20 10.92 -11.94
N GLY A 298 2.83 9.86 -11.41
CA GLY A 298 4.01 9.94 -10.54
C GLY A 298 3.75 10.53 -9.14
N LYS A 299 2.56 11.06 -8.86
CA LYS A 299 2.24 11.73 -7.59
C LYS A 299 1.78 10.73 -6.52
N LEU A 300 2.01 11.10 -5.26
CA LEU A 300 1.48 10.36 -4.12
C LEU A 300 -0.05 10.50 -4.03
N GLY A 301 -0.72 9.41 -3.70
CA GLY A 301 -2.14 9.35 -3.34
C GLY A 301 -2.33 8.83 -1.93
N GLU A 302 -3.49 9.09 -1.35
CA GLU A 302 -3.83 8.64 -0.01
C GLU A 302 -5.19 7.92 0.04
N SER A 303 -5.32 7.01 0.99
CA SER A 303 -6.58 6.40 1.45
C SER A 303 -7.33 5.53 0.44
N ILE A 304 -7.50 5.92 -0.82
CA ILE A 304 -8.25 5.16 -1.83
C ILE A 304 -7.43 4.98 -3.10
N SER A 305 -7.40 3.77 -3.66
CA SER A 305 -6.62 3.45 -4.87
C SER A 305 -7.15 2.22 -5.59
N TYR A 306 -6.75 2.05 -6.84
CA TYR A 306 -6.78 0.76 -7.52
C TYR A 306 -5.38 0.17 -7.55
N ARG A 307 -5.23 -1.07 -7.06
CA ARG A 307 -3.94 -1.76 -6.92
C ARG A 307 -3.91 -3.11 -7.61
N CYS A 308 -2.89 -3.36 -8.40
CA CYS A 308 -2.45 -4.72 -8.73
C CYS A 308 -1.52 -5.21 -7.62
N PHE A 309 -1.85 -6.34 -7.00
CA PHE A 309 -1.00 -6.93 -5.97
C PHE A 309 0.25 -7.62 -6.55
N ASP A 310 0.11 -8.24 -7.73
CA ASP A 310 1.21 -8.98 -8.36
C ASP A 310 2.33 -8.05 -8.85
N CYS A 311 1.94 -6.89 -9.39
CA CYS A 311 2.88 -5.91 -9.96
C CYS A 311 3.18 -4.71 -9.06
N ASN A 312 2.50 -4.60 -7.91
CA ASN A 312 2.52 -3.38 -7.08
C ASN A 312 2.20 -2.10 -7.88
N PHE A 313 1.30 -2.22 -8.86
CA PHE A 313 0.87 -1.12 -9.72
C PHE A 313 -0.32 -0.41 -9.08
N ASN A 314 -0.22 0.90 -8.85
CA ASN A 314 -1.25 1.65 -8.14
C ASN A 314 -1.72 2.86 -8.95
N LEU A 315 -3.03 3.13 -8.94
CA LEU A 315 -3.63 4.28 -9.59
C LEU A 315 -4.55 5.06 -8.66
N HIS A 316 -4.50 6.39 -8.77
CA HIS A 316 -5.55 7.26 -8.25
C HIS A 316 -6.87 6.97 -8.94
N ILE A 317 -7.99 7.25 -8.26
CA ILE A 317 -9.32 7.22 -8.87
C ILE A 317 -9.36 8.17 -10.07
N ASP A 318 -8.79 9.37 -9.97
CA ASP A 318 -8.76 10.32 -11.09
C ASP A 318 -7.92 9.82 -12.27
N CYS A 319 -6.81 9.11 -12.01
CA CYS A 319 -5.98 8.54 -13.07
C CYS A 319 -6.68 7.37 -13.77
N VAL A 320 -7.45 6.56 -13.03
CA VAL A 320 -8.32 5.54 -13.62
C VAL A 320 -9.40 6.16 -14.52
N LEU A 321 -9.95 7.30 -14.09
CA LEU A 321 -11.03 7.98 -14.81
C LEU A 321 -10.55 8.93 -15.89
N LEU A 322 -9.24 9.05 -16.07
CA LEU A 322 -8.65 10.02 -16.98
C LEU A 322 -9.15 9.80 -18.42
N GLU A 323 -9.49 10.90 -19.08
CA GLU A 323 -9.86 10.93 -20.48
C GLU A 323 -8.82 11.73 -21.27
N PRO A 324 -8.44 11.27 -22.48
CA PRO A 324 -7.70 12.11 -23.38
C PRO A 324 -8.51 13.38 -23.68
N PRO A 325 -7.93 14.59 -23.53
CA PRO A 325 -8.65 15.79 -23.87
C PRO A 325 -8.93 15.79 -25.38
N PRO A 326 -10.14 16.17 -25.81
CA PRO A 326 -10.48 16.20 -27.24
C PRO A 326 -9.61 17.19 -28.02
N LYS A 327 -9.11 18.24 -27.34
CA LYS A 327 -8.11 19.22 -27.81
C LYS A 327 -7.34 19.76 -26.60
N SER A 328 -6.03 19.96 -26.73
CA SER A 328 -5.24 20.71 -25.76
C SER A 328 -5.18 22.19 -26.16
N ARG A 329 -5.01 23.09 -25.18
CA ARG A 329 -4.70 24.51 -25.47
C ARG A 329 -3.38 24.69 -26.25
N HIS A 330 -2.52 23.67 -26.23
CA HIS A 330 -1.23 23.65 -26.90
C HIS A 330 -1.21 22.79 -28.17
N HIS A 331 -2.28 22.01 -28.43
CA HIS A 331 -2.32 21.08 -29.54
C HIS A 331 -3.75 20.82 -30.05
N MET A 332 -3.95 20.89 -31.37
CA MET A 332 -5.28 20.97 -31.99
C MET A 332 -5.86 19.64 -32.46
N HIS A 333 -5.03 18.60 -32.65
CA HIS A 333 -5.52 17.27 -33.00
C HIS A 333 -6.01 16.52 -31.74
N PRO A 334 -6.86 15.51 -31.92
CA PRO A 334 -7.20 14.58 -30.84
C PRO A 334 -5.96 13.94 -30.26
N LEU A 335 -5.96 13.79 -28.94
CA LEU A 335 -4.88 13.13 -28.21
C LEU A 335 -5.34 11.75 -27.78
N ALA A 336 -4.42 10.80 -27.76
CA ALA A 336 -4.56 9.50 -27.12
C ALA A 336 -3.74 9.50 -25.83
N LEU A 337 -4.19 8.72 -24.84
CA LEU A 337 -3.41 8.50 -23.62
C LEU A 337 -2.49 7.30 -23.88
N ASP A 338 -1.19 7.54 -23.75
CA ASP A 338 -0.20 6.48 -23.80
C ASP A 338 0.30 6.17 -22.40
N TYR A 339 0.39 4.88 -22.12
CA TYR A 339 0.75 4.32 -20.82
C TYR A 339 2.22 3.90 -20.73
N GLY A 340 3.00 4.05 -21.82
CA GLY A 340 4.42 3.69 -21.85
C GLY A 340 4.65 2.18 -21.79
N LEU A 341 3.75 1.39 -22.40
CA LEU A 341 3.79 -0.07 -22.34
C LEU A 341 4.73 -0.72 -23.37
N GLU A 342 5.29 0.05 -24.30
CA GLU A 342 6.16 -0.43 -25.38
C GLU A 342 7.61 0.02 -25.14
N GLU A 343 8.39 -0.83 -24.46
CA GLU A 343 9.83 -0.62 -24.19
C GLU A 343 10.73 -0.88 -25.43
N ASP A 344 10.17 -1.41 -26.52
CA ASP A 344 10.93 -1.95 -27.67
C ASP A 344 10.90 -1.07 -28.94
N ASP A 345 10.31 0.14 -28.91
CA ASP A 345 10.32 1.05 -30.06
C ASP A 345 11.51 2.04 -29.96
N PRO A 346 12.52 1.96 -30.86
CA PRO A 346 13.70 2.83 -30.82
C PRO A 346 13.39 4.31 -31.10
N ASP A 347 12.27 4.64 -31.74
CA ASP A 347 11.82 6.03 -31.90
C ASP A 347 11.18 6.58 -30.61
N TYR A 348 10.89 5.70 -29.66
CA TYR A 348 10.24 6.01 -28.39
C TYR A 348 11.23 6.53 -27.34
N GLU A 349 12.55 6.34 -27.51
CA GLU A 349 13.58 6.78 -26.57
C GLU A 349 13.78 8.31 -26.54
N ASP A 350 13.32 9.06 -27.55
CA ASP A 350 13.58 10.50 -27.72
C ASP A 350 12.35 11.43 -27.51
N SER A 351 11.16 10.91 -27.22
CA SER A 351 9.94 11.70 -27.04
C SER A 351 9.89 12.43 -25.68
N GLN A 352 10.45 13.64 -25.63
CA GLN A 352 10.30 14.56 -24.49
C GLN A 352 8.93 15.25 -24.51
N CYS A 353 8.46 15.72 -23.34
CA CYS A 353 7.27 16.57 -23.31
C CYS A 353 7.50 17.84 -24.13
N ASP A 354 6.67 18.07 -25.14
CA ASP A 354 6.81 19.18 -26.08
C ASP A 354 6.67 20.56 -25.45
N ILE A 355 6.08 20.63 -24.25
CA ILE A 355 5.82 21.86 -23.51
C ILE A 355 6.97 22.17 -22.55
N CYS A 356 7.33 21.24 -21.66
CA CYS A 356 8.33 21.50 -20.62
C CYS A 356 9.74 21.01 -20.97
N LYS A 357 9.89 20.25 -22.07
CA LYS A 357 11.17 19.69 -22.54
C LYS A 357 11.89 18.82 -21.49
N ASP A 358 11.10 18.19 -20.62
CA ASP A 358 11.56 17.24 -19.60
C ASP A 358 10.86 15.89 -19.84
N ARG A 359 11.42 14.80 -19.32
CA ARG A 359 10.89 13.44 -19.49
C ARG A 359 11.14 12.57 -18.27
N ASN A 360 10.10 11.87 -17.84
CA ASN A 360 10.22 10.60 -17.11
C ASN A 360 9.61 9.49 -17.97
N PRO A 361 10.37 8.46 -18.40
CA PRO A 361 9.86 7.38 -19.25
C PRO A 361 8.68 6.60 -18.65
N GLU A 362 8.55 6.61 -17.32
CA GLU A 362 7.49 5.91 -16.61
C GLU A 362 6.19 6.72 -16.47
N ASP A 363 6.19 8.01 -16.82
CA ASP A 363 5.00 8.86 -16.70
C ASP A 363 4.06 8.65 -17.89
N TRP A 364 2.74 8.61 -17.63
CA TRP A 364 1.77 8.62 -18.73
C TRP A 364 1.75 9.97 -19.44
N VAL A 365 1.63 9.91 -20.76
CA VAL A 365 1.66 11.08 -21.63
C VAL A 365 0.47 11.09 -22.57
N TYR A 366 0.08 12.29 -22.99
CA TYR A 366 -0.80 12.43 -24.15
C TYR A 366 0.03 12.48 -25.42
N VAL A 367 -0.34 11.64 -26.37
CA VAL A 367 0.31 11.54 -27.67
C VAL A 367 -0.70 11.88 -28.76
N CYS A 368 -0.30 12.71 -29.71
CA CYS A 368 -1.02 12.88 -30.96
C CYS A 368 -0.51 11.85 -31.97
N GLU A 369 -1.37 10.93 -32.41
CA GLU A 369 -0.99 9.94 -33.42
C GLU A 369 -0.69 10.58 -34.80
N GLU A 370 -1.34 11.71 -35.13
CA GLU A 370 -1.21 12.38 -36.42
C GLU A 370 0.13 13.08 -36.61
N CYS A 371 0.64 13.74 -35.56
CA CYS A 371 1.85 14.57 -35.66
C CYS A 371 2.92 14.25 -34.62
N LYS A 372 2.74 13.16 -33.85
CA LYS A 372 3.67 12.67 -32.83
C LYS A 372 4.00 13.70 -31.74
N TRP A 373 3.08 14.63 -31.48
CA TRP A 373 3.19 15.58 -30.37
C TRP A 373 2.98 14.84 -29.05
N VAL A 374 3.85 15.06 -28.07
CA VAL A 374 3.83 14.37 -26.78
C VAL A 374 3.83 15.39 -25.65
N ALA A 375 2.96 15.23 -24.66
CA ALA A 375 3.03 16.03 -23.45
C ALA A 375 2.64 15.25 -22.21
N HIS A 376 3.28 15.58 -21.09
CA HIS A 376 2.78 15.16 -19.79
C HIS A 376 1.30 15.55 -19.64
N ILE A 377 0.51 14.69 -18.99
CA ILE A 377 -0.92 14.95 -18.72
C ILE A 377 -1.14 16.34 -18.13
N ALA A 378 -0.32 16.72 -17.14
CA ALA A 378 -0.41 18.02 -16.46
C ALA A 378 0.05 19.21 -17.32
N CYS A 379 0.86 18.99 -18.36
CA CYS A 379 1.27 20.06 -19.27
C CYS A 379 0.21 20.32 -20.34
N ALA A 380 -0.50 19.29 -20.80
CA ALA A 380 -1.52 19.40 -21.85
C ALA A 380 -2.83 20.03 -21.38
N ILE A 381 -3.14 19.92 -20.09
CA ILE A 381 -4.24 20.58 -19.38
C ILE A 381 -3.82 22.01 -19.03
#